data_AF-A0A1E5NEI9-F1
#
_entry.id   AF-A0A1E5NEI9-F1
#
_cell.length_a   1.000
_cell.length_b   1.000
_cell.length_c   1.000
_cell.angle_alpha   90.00
_cell.angle_beta   90.00
_cell.angle_gamma   90.00
#
_symmetry.space_group_name_H-M   'P 1'
#
loop_
_entity.id
_entity.type
_entity.pdbx_description
1 polymer ?
#
loop_
_entity_poly.entity_id
_entity_poly.type
_entity_poly.pdbx_seq_one_letter_code
_entity_poly.pdbx_strand_id
1 'polypeptide(L)'
;MKKIILFVSLFVFSFNFLNAQNITKESDYSKNWASFIFRKTIDMKGALYEGRPGGDLELVSGRSPLFLVKIYKFMGARSDQHAYYTHQVPISMFYDNAPALGLNLVEGYSIEGGKIMRYSKYIKSYQGKLDSWKKANSTFTNERWVANTDADWSSYPVPQPEDVNWADGEYAGELY
;
A
#
# COMPACT_ATOMS: atom_id res chain seq x y z
N MET A 1 3.76 28.58 -52.88
CA MET A 1 4.76 28.49 -51.79
C MET A 1 4.24 29.25 -50.57
N LYS A 2 4.49 28.71 -49.37
CA LYS A 2 4.09 29.16 -48.02
C LYS A 2 2.70 28.70 -47.55
N LYS A 3 2.51 28.15 -46.35
CA LYS A 3 3.40 27.51 -45.35
C LYS A 3 2.43 26.75 -44.43
N ILE A 4 2.68 25.45 -44.25
CA ILE A 4 1.95 24.55 -43.34
C ILE A 4 2.22 25.02 -41.92
N ILE A 5 1.21 25.54 -41.22
CA ILE A 5 1.25 25.71 -39.75
C ILE A 5 -0.19 25.61 -39.24
N LEU A 6 -0.56 24.44 -38.70
CA LEU A 6 -1.20 24.29 -37.39
C LEU A 6 -1.49 22.80 -37.16
N PHE A 7 -0.53 22.07 -36.60
CA PHE A 7 -0.75 20.73 -36.05
C PHE A 7 0.14 20.54 -34.82
N VAL A 8 0.00 21.43 -33.83
CA VAL A 8 0.76 21.35 -32.56
C VAL A 8 -0.13 21.66 -31.36
N SER A 9 -1.41 21.28 -31.39
CA SER A 9 -2.29 21.39 -30.21
C SER A 9 -2.91 20.06 -29.76
N LEU A 10 -2.65 18.95 -30.45
CA LEU A 10 -3.20 17.63 -30.08
C LEU A 10 -2.22 16.69 -29.36
N PHE A 11 -0.95 17.07 -29.18
CA PHE A 11 0.09 16.16 -28.65
C PHE A 11 0.41 16.32 -27.15
N VAL A 12 -0.26 17.26 -26.45
CA VAL A 12 0.02 17.53 -25.02
C VAL A 12 -0.99 16.86 -24.07
N PHE A 13 -2.06 16.24 -24.61
CA PHE A 13 -3.07 15.56 -23.78
C PHE A 13 -2.90 14.04 -23.68
N SER A 14 -1.86 13.44 -24.29
CA SER A 14 -1.68 11.98 -24.35
C SER A 14 -0.65 11.40 -23.38
N PHE A 15 -0.04 12.20 -22.47
CA PHE A 15 1.07 11.72 -21.63
C PHE A 15 0.80 11.58 -20.12
N ASN A 16 -0.43 11.77 -19.62
CA ASN A 16 -0.73 11.64 -18.18
C ASN A 16 -1.53 10.40 -17.77
N PHE A 17 -1.79 9.44 -18.68
CA PHE A 17 -2.53 8.22 -18.37
C PHE A 17 -1.70 6.92 -18.43
N LEU A 18 -0.37 7.01 -18.50
CA LEU A 18 0.51 5.83 -18.72
C LEU A 18 1.05 5.14 -17.46
N ASN A 19 0.58 5.46 -16.25
CA ASN A 19 1.10 4.83 -15.02
C ASN A 19 0.03 4.26 -14.08
N ALA A 20 -1.15 3.90 -14.59
CA ALA A 20 -1.92 2.87 -13.89
C ALA A 20 -1.23 1.53 -14.17
N GLN A 21 -0.22 1.16 -13.36
CA GLN A 21 0.29 -0.20 -13.39
C GLN A 21 -0.88 -1.11 -13.02
N ASN A 22 -1.38 -1.84 -14.01
CA ASN A 22 -2.48 -2.78 -13.83
C ASN A 22 -1.93 -3.99 -13.05
N ILE A 23 -1.79 -3.82 -11.74
CA ILE A 23 -1.26 -4.83 -10.82
C ILE A 23 -2.36 -5.86 -10.66
N THR A 24 -2.18 -7.00 -11.32
CA THR A 24 -3.10 -8.14 -11.21
C THR A 24 -2.35 -9.35 -10.70
N LYS A 25 -3.07 -10.24 -10.01
CA LYS A 25 -2.52 -11.55 -9.60
C LYS A 25 -2.14 -12.45 -10.79
N GLU A 26 -2.65 -12.13 -11.98
CA GLU A 26 -2.47 -12.95 -13.18
C GLU A 26 -1.18 -12.66 -13.95
N SER A 27 -0.49 -11.56 -13.64
CA SER A 27 0.79 -11.22 -14.29
C SER A 27 1.87 -12.26 -13.99
N ASP A 28 2.82 -12.41 -14.91
CA ASP A 28 3.96 -13.32 -14.71
C ASP A 28 4.79 -12.92 -13.48
N TYR A 29 4.98 -11.61 -13.25
CA TYR A 29 5.60 -11.11 -12.02
C TYR A 29 4.86 -11.57 -10.76
N SER A 30 3.53 -11.51 -10.76
CA SER A 30 2.72 -11.93 -9.62
C SER A 30 2.83 -13.43 -9.37
N LYS A 31 2.82 -14.24 -10.43
CA LYS A 31 2.99 -15.70 -10.35
C LYS A 31 4.39 -16.08 -9.86
N ASN A 32 5.42 -15.43 -10.39
CA ASN A 32 6.81 -15.62 -9.97
C ASN A 32 6.99 -15.28 -8.50
N TRP A 33 6.49 -14.12 -8.07
CA TRP A 33 6.55 -13.70 -6.67
C TRP A 33 5.82 -14.66 -5.75
N ALA A 34 4.57 -15.01 -6.06
CA ALA A 34 3.77 -15.92 -5.24
C ALA A 34 4.41 -17.32 -5.14
N SER A 35 4.99 -17.81 -6.22
CA SER A 35 5.76 -19.07 -6.23
C SER A 35 7.03 -18.97 -5.39
N PHE A 36 7.76 -17.86 -5.51
CA PHE A 36 9.00 -17.63 -4.77
C PHE A 36 8.78 -17.58 -3.26
N ILE A 37 7.76 -16.86 -2.79
CA ILE A 37 7.51 -16.68 -1.35
C ILE A 37 6.88 -17.92 -0.70
N PHE A 38 6.29 -18.83 -1.49
CA PHE A 38 5.56 -19.97 -0.94
C PHE A 38 6.44 -20.84 -0.03
N ARG A 39 5.95 -21.10 1.18
CA ARG A 39 6.65 -21.83 2.27
C ARG A 39 7.95 -21.19 2.75
N LYS A 40 8.29 -19.98 2.30
CA LYS A 40 9.40 -19.22 2.89
C LYS A 40 8.94 -18.54 4.16
N THR A 41 9.86 -18.44 5.13
CA THR A 41 9.62 -17.70 6.36
C THR A 41 10.29 -16.33 6.25
N ILE A 42 9.53 -15.28 6.56
CA ILE A 42 10.02 -13.91 6.62
C ILE A 42 9.98 -13.47 8.08
N ASP A 43 11.13 -13.08 8.63
CA ASP A 43 11.17 -12.43 9.94
C ASP A 43 11.04 -10.93 9.78
N MET A 44 9.85 -10.40 10.07
CA MET A 44 9.60 -8.96 10.10
C MET A 44 9.81 -8.39 11.51
N LYS A 45 11.09 -8.24 11.92
CA LYS A 45 11.50 -7.68 13.23
C LYS A 45 10.94 -8.45 14.44
N GLY A 46 11.08 -9.76 14.44
CA GLY A 46 10.65 -10.68 15.48
C GLY A 46 9.21 -11.20 15.30
N ALA A 47 8.57 -10.89 14.18
CA ALA A 47 7.30 -11.48 13.76
C ALA A 47 7.54 -12.34 12.53
N LEU A 48 7.37 -13.65 12.67
CA LEU A 48 7.58 -14.63 11.62
C LEU A 48 6.31 -14.82 10.81
N TYR A 49 6.43 -14.64 9.50
CA TYR A 49 5.36 -14.87 8.54
C TYR A 49 5.76 -15.95 7.56
N GLU A 50 4.82 -16.84 7.21
CA GLU A 50 5.03 -17.87 6.18
C GLU A 50 4.20 -17.57 4.94
N GLY A 51 4.81 -17.75 3.77
CA GLY A 51 4.14 -17.60 2.49
C GLY A 51 3.16 -18.74 2.19
N ARG A 52 1.91 -18.38 1.89
CA ARG A 52 0.79 -19.28 1.60
C ARG A 52 0.57 -19.44 0.10
N PRO A 53 -0.15 -20.48 -0.33
CA PRO A 53 -0.55 -20.60 -1.74
C PRO A 53 -1.24 -19.32 -2.22
N GLY A 54 -0.81 -18.79 -3.37
CA GLY A 54 -1.39 -17.57 -3.95
C GLY A 54 -0.76 -16.25 -3.48
N GLY A 55 0.31 -16.29 -2.68
CA GLY A 55 1.15 -15.12 -2.41
C GLY A 55 0.98 -14.51 -1.01
N ASP A 56 -0.11 -14.84 -0.30
CA ASP A 56 -0.43 -14.26 1.01
C ASP A 56 0.63 -14.62 2.06
N LEU A 57 0.80 -13.77 3.08
CA LEU A 57 1.69 -14.02 4.22
C LEU A 57 0.85 -14.18 5.49
N GLU A 58 1.03 -15.29 6.19
CA GLU A 58 0.30 -15.60 7.42
C GLU A 58 1.26 -15.57 8.62
N LEU A 59 0.85 -14.92 9.71
CA LEU A 59 1.63 -14.85 10.95
C LEU A 59 1.73 -16.26 11.57
N VAL A 60 2.96 -16.73 11.76
CA VAL A 60 3.26 -18.01 12.40
C VAL A 60 3.64 -17.81 13.87
N SER A 61 4.45 -16.79 14.15
CA SER A 61 4.84 -16.46 15.53
C SER A 61 5.26 -15.02 15.66
N GLY A 62 5.23 -14.49 16.88
CA GLY A 62 5.75 -13.15 17.17
C GLY A 62 5.47 -12.73 18.60
N ARG A 63 6.15 -11.68 19.05
CA ARG A 63 5.85 -11.08 20.36
C ARG A 63 4.51 -10.34 20.27
N SER A 64 3.63 -10.57 21.24
CA SER A 64 2.32 -9.92 21.34
C SER A 64 1.44 -10.09 20.09
N PRO A 65 1.12 -11.34 19.70
CA PRO A 65 0.45 -11.65 18.42
C PRO A 65 -0.92 -11.02 18.23
N LEU A 66 -1.58 -10.58 19.32
CA LEU A 66 -2.85 -9.86 19.27
C LEU A 66 -2.76 -8.48 18.62
N PHE A 67 -1.55 -7.90 18.57
CA PHE A 67 -1.29 -6.59 17.95
C PHE A 67 -0.56 -6.72 16.61
N LEU A 68 -0.31 -7.95 16.15
CA LEU A 68 0.34 -8.20 14.87
C LEU A 68 -0.72 -8.39 13.78
N VAL A 69 -0.34 -8.05 12.56
CA VAL A 69 -1.15 -8.35 11.38
C VAL A 69 -1.21 -9.87 11.25
N LYS A 70 -2.42 -10.43 11.28
CA LYS A 70 -2.57 -11.89 11.17
C LYS A 70 -2.27 -12.40 9.76
N ILE A 71 -2.73 -11.65 8.76
CA ILE A 71 -2.59 -12.01 7.34
C ILE A 71 -2.34 -10.74 6.54
N TYR A 72 -1.27 -10.75 5.74
CA TYR A 72 -1.09 -9.84 4.63
C TYR A 72 -1.59 -10.51 3.36
N LYS A 73 -2.62 -9.94 2.74
CA LYS A 73 -3.18 -10.44 1.48
C LYS A 73 -2.37 -9.91 0.32
N PHE A 74 -1.85 -10.79 -0.51
CA PHE A 74 -1.15 -10.42 -1.72
C PHE A 74 -2.11 -9.75 -2.69
N MET A 75 -1.70 -8.63 -3.28
CA MET A 75 -2.48 -7.91 -4.29
C MET A 75 -1.93 -8.13 -5.70
N GLY A 76 -0.61 -8.28 -5.82
CA GLY A 76 0.10 -8.50 -7.07
C GLY A 76 1.53 -7.95 -6.99
N ALA A 77 2.31 -8.19 -8.04
CA ALA A 77 3.69 -7.71 -8.15
C ALA A 77 3.86 -6.77 -9.35
N ARG A 78 4.70 -5.74 -9.17
CA ARG A 78 5.12 -4.84 -10.26
C ARG A 78 6.40 -5.28 -10.96
N SER A 79 7.15 -6.18 -10.33
CA SER A 79 8.38 -6.77 -10.85
C SER A 79 8.71 -8.04 -10.05
N ASP A 80 9.68 -8.84 -10.48
CA ASP A 80 10.11 -10.04 -9.75
C ASP A 80 10.60 -9.78 -8.31
N GLN A 81 10.96 -8.53 -8.00
CA GLN A 81 11.49 -8.14 -6.69
C GLN A 81 10.56 -7.21 -5.90
N HIS A 82 9.39 -6.85 -6.41
CA HIS A 82 8.51 -5.87 -5.75
C HIS A 82 7.05 -6.29 -5.81
N ALA A 83 6.43 -6.41 -4.64
CA ALA A 83 5.05 -6.82 -4.47
C ALA A 83 4.24 -5.88 -3.58
N TYR A 84 2.93 -5.92 -3.77
CA TYR A 84 1.97 -5.20 -2.95
C TYR A 84 1.19 -6.17 -2.08
N TYR A 85 1.00 -5.77 -0.84
CA TYR A 85 0.18 -6.47 0.13
C TYR A 85 -0.84 -5.51 0.75
N THR A 86 -1.98 -6.05 1.14
CA THR A 86 -2.97 -5.33 1.93
C THR A 86 -3.26 -6.05 3.24
N HIS A 87 -3.54 -5.26 4.27
CA HIS A 87 -4.01 -5.76 5.54
C HIS A 87 -5.01 -4.76 6.13
N GLN A 88 -5.88 -5.25 7.00
CA GLN A 88 -6.93 -4.44 7.59
C GLN A 88 -6.53 -4.01 9.01
N VAL A 89 -6.74 -2.73 9.32
CA VAL A 89 -6.63 -2.17 10.66
C VAL A 89 -7.91 -1.41 11.01
N PRO A 90 -8.30 -1.30 12.29
CA PRO A 90 -9.45 -0.48 12.66
C PRO A 90 -9.12 1.00 12.46
N ILE A 91 -10.03 1.75 11.85
CA ILE A 91 -9.83 3.18 11.56
C ILE A 91 -9.68 4.02 12.83
N SER A 92 -10.18 3.51 13.97
CA SER A 92 -9.99 4.10 15.29
C SER A 92 -8.54 4.10 15.78
N MET A 93 -7.62 3.38 15.13
CA MET A 93 -6.18 3.56 15.37
C MET A 93 -5.67 4.93 14.92
N PHE A 94 -6.38 5.60 13.99
CA PHE A 94 -5.96 6.87 13.42
C PHE A 94 -6.78 8.05 13.94
N TYR A 95 -8.05 7.82 14.30
CA TYR A 95 -8.98 8.86 14.70
C TYR A 95 -9.76 8.45 15.95
N ASP A 96 -9.70 9.28 16.99
CA ASP A 96 -10.63 9.19 18.11
C ASP A 96 -12.06 9.47 17.61
N ASN A 97 -13.06 8.86 18.27
CA ASN A 97 -14.49 8.89 17.88
C ASN A 97 -14.83 8.28 16.52
N ALA A 98 -13.90 7.59 15.86
CA ALA A 98 -14.20 6.89 14.64
C ALA A 98 -15.08 5.65 14.88
N PRO A 99 -15.95 5.29 13.92
CA PRO A 99 -16.71 4.05 13.98
C PRO A 99 -15.78 2.83 13.94
N ALA A 100 -16.31 1.66 14.31
CA ALA A 100 -15.61 0.38 14.20
C ALA A 100 -15.53 -0.11 12.74
N LEU A 101 -14.96 0.70 11.84
CA LEU A 101 -14.72 0.35 10.44
C LEU A 101 -13.30 -0.19 10.25
N GLY A 102 -13.17 -1.21 9.41
CA GLY A 102 -11.88 -1.72 8.96
C GLY A 102 -11.36 -0.92 7.76
N LEU A 103 -10.16 -0.37 7.88
CA LEU A 103 -9.43 0.29 6.80
C LEU A 103 -8.41 -0.69 6.22
N ASN A 104 -8.49 -0.93 4.92
CA ASN A 104 -7.47 -1.68 4.20
C ASN A 104 -6.30 -0.75 3.88
N LEU A 105 -5.15 -1.00 4.50
CA LEU A 105 -3.90 -0.37 4.13
C LEU A 105 -3.27 -1.14 2.99
N VAL A 106 -2.49 -0.44 2.16
CA VAL A 106 -1.68 -1.04 1.10
C VAL A 106 -0.23 -0.72 1.36
N GLU A 107 0.64 -1.72 1.24
CA GLU A 107 2.07 -1.61 1.46
C GLU A 107 2.84 -2.31 0.34
N GLY A 108 3.98 -1.74 -0.01
CA GLY A 108 4.95 -2.37 -0.89
C GLY A 108 5.97 -3.18 -0.10
N TYR A 109 6.47 -4.25 -0.70
CA TYR A 109 7.60 -5.03 -0.19
C TYR A 109 8.58 -5.30 -1.33
N SER A 110 9.88 -5.24 -1.04
CA SER A 110 10.93 -5.70 -1.96
C SER A 110 11.87 -6.71 -1.31
N ILE A 111 12.56 -7.50 -2.13
CA ILE A 111 13.58 -8.46 -1.71
C ILE A 111 14.90 -8.12 -2.37
N GLU A 112 15.88 -7.72 -1.56
CA GLU A 112 17.18 -7.26 -2.00
C GLU A 112 18.27 -8.03 -1.24
N GLY A 113 18.89 -9.01 -1.90
CA GLY A 113 19.96 -9.81 -1.30
C GLY A 113 19.54 -10.56 -0.02
N GLY A 114 18.30 -11.07 0.01
CA GLY A 114 17.72 -11.76 1.17
C GLY A 114 17.11 -10.83 2.23
N LYS A 115 17.33 -9.52 2.12
CA LYS A 115 16.70 -8.52 2.98
C LYS A 115 15.34 -8.14 2.42
N ILE A 116 14.38 -7.98 3.31
CA ILE A 116 13.04 -7.49 3.01
C ILE A 116 12.99 -6.00 3.33
N MET A 117 12.62 -5.20 2.33
CA MET A 117 12.31 -3.78 2.51
C MET A 117 10.80 -3.61 2.48
N ARG A 118 10.26 -2.72 3.31
CA ARG A 118 8.85 -2.36 3.38
C ARG A 118 8.66 -0.91 2.98
N TYR A 119 7.58 -0.64 2.25
CA TYR A 119 7.19 0.66 1.75
C TYR A 119 5.77 0.93 2.24
N SER A 120 5.67 1.52 3.43
CA SER A 120 4.42 1.79 4.14
C SER A 120 3.93 3.24 3.99
N LYS A 121 4.75 4.10 3.38
CA LYS A 121 4.41 5.51 3.11
C LYS A 121 3.77 5.66 1.74
N TYR A 122 2.97 6.71 1.60
CA TYR A 122 2.26 7.01 0.36
C TYR A 122 2.82 8.23 -0.36
N ILE A 123 2.60 8.32 -1.67
CA ILE A 123 3.04 9.44 -2.51
C ILE A 123 2.28 10.74 -2.19
N LYS A 124 2.86 11.88 -2.57
CA LYS A 124 2.34 13.22 -2.26
C LYS A 124 0.89 13.44 -2.71
N SER A 125 0.50 12.89 -3.87
CA SER A 125 -0.86 13.04 -4.38
C SER A 125 -1.89 12.36 -3.47
N TYR A 126 -1.60 11.17 -2.94
CA TYR A 126 -2.44 10.52 -1.95
C TYR A 126 -2.46 11.29 -0.63
N GLN A 127 -1.29 11.71 -0.14
CA GLN A 127 -1.19 12.50 1.09
C GLN A 127 -2.06 13.76 1.01
N GLY A 128 -2.08 14.46 -0.13
CA GLY A 128 -2.95 15.62 -0.34
C GLY A 128 -4.46 15.30 -0.28
N LYS A 129 -4.89 14.13 -0.78
CA LYS A 129 -6.29 13.67 -0.67
C LYS A 129 -6.64 13.40 0.80
N LEU A 130 -5.78 12.69 1.51
CA LEU A 130 -5.97 12.39 2.94
C LEU A 130 -5.99 13.65 3.79
N ASP A 131 -5.10 14.61 3.54
CA ASP A 131 -5.06 15.88 4.27
C ASP A 131 -6.30 16.73 4.01
N SER A 132 -6.81 16.73 2.78
CA SER A 132 -8.06 17.42 2.44
C SER A 132 -9.25 16.79 3.17
N TRP A 133 -9.32 15.45 3.20
CA TRP A 133 -10.34 14.73 3.96
C TRP A 133 -10.25 15.06 5.46
N LYS A 134 -9.04 15.02 6.04
CA LYS A 134 -8.81 15.36 7.46
C LYS A 134 -9.29 16.75 7.81
N LYS A 135 -8.97 17.76 6.99
CA LYS A 135 -9.39 19.15 7.22
C LYS A 135 -10.92 19.32 7.21
N ALA A 136 -11.62 18.52 6.42
CA ALA A 136 -13.08 18.58 6.34
C ALA A 136 -13.78 17.77 7.44
N ASN A 137 -13.16 16.68 7.90
CA ASN A 137 -13.86 15.66 8.71
C ASN A 137 -13.28 15.44 10.11
N SER A 138 -12.18 16.11 10.47
CA SER A 138 -11.51 15.88 11.74
C SER A 138 -10.81 17.12 12.26
N THR A 139 -10.52 17.14 13.56
CA THR A 139 -9.73 18.17 14.22
C THR A 139 -8.52 17.53 14.88
N PHE A 140 -7.36 18.18 14.80
CA PHE A 140 -6.18 17.75 15.54
C PHE A 140 -6.17 18.43 16.92
N THR A 141 -6.24 17.64 17.99
CA THR A 141 -6.29 18.10 19.38
C THR A 141 -5.60 17.10 20.29
N ASN A 142 -4.88 17.57 21.30
CA ASN A 142 -4.12 16.71 22.24
C ASN A 142 -3.24 15.67 21.54
N GLU A 143 -2.54 16.08 20.48
CA GLU A 143 -1.67 15.23 19.66
C GLU A 143 -2.38 14.08 18.93
N ARG A 144 -3.71 14.13 18.84
CA ARG A 144 -4.54 13.12 18.16
C ARG A 144 -5.48 13.73 17.16
N TRP A 145 -5.80 12.97 16.13
CA TRP A 145 -6.91 13.31 15.24
C TRP A 145 -8.20 12.84 15.88
N VAL A 146 -9.17 13.73 16.01
CA VAL A 146 -10.51 13.42 16.50
C VAL A 146 -11.47 13.62 15.34
N ALA A 147 -12.23 12.59 14.98
CA ALA A 147 -13.24 12.70 13.94
C ALA A 147 -14.42 13.56 14.41
N ASN A 148 -14.93 14.40 13.51
CA ASN A 148 -16.18 15.13 13.74
C ASN A 148 -17.35 14.14 13.80
N THR A 149 -18.40 14.48 14.54
CA THR A 149 -19.58 13.60 14.68
C THR A 149 -20.26 13.29 13.34
N ASP A 150 -20.17 14.20 12.38
CA ASP A 150 -20.72 14.14 11.03
C ASP A 150 -19.67 13.81 9.96
N ALA A 151 -18.51 13.26 10.35
CA ALA A 151 -17.45 12.88 9.41
C ALA A 151 -17.97 11.95 8.29
N ASP A 152 -17.71 12.32 7.04
CA ASP A 152 -18.06 11.54 5.86
C ASP A 152 -17.02 10.44 5.61
N TRP A 153 -17.22 9.32 6.30
CA TRP A 153 -16.39 8.12 6.14
C TRP A 153 -16.51 7.48 4.75
N SER A 154 -17.57 7.77 3.99
CA SER A 154 -17.75 7.21 2.65
C SER A 154 -16.78 7.80 1.63
N SER A 155 -16.30 9.03 1.87
CA SER A 155 -15.28 9.69 1.06
C SER A 155 -13.85 9.52 1.59
N TYR A 156 -13.64 8.70 2.62
CA TYR A 156 -12.31 8.46 3.17
C TYR A 156 -11.39 7.86 2.08
N PRO A 157 -10.21 8.46 1.81
CA PRO A 157 -9.34 7.99 0.73
C PRO A 157 -8.63 6.69 1.13
N VAL A 158 -9.16 5.56 0.68
CA VAL A 158 -8.52 4.24 0.85
C VAL A 158 -7.33 4.14 -0.11
N PRO A 159 -6.10 3.89 0.39
CA PRO A 159 -4.91 3.84 -0.45
C PRO A 159 -4.99 2.68 -1.45
N GLN A 160 -4.47 2.89 -2.65
CA GLN A 160 -4.33 1.90 -3.70
C GLN A 160 -2.85 1.56 -3.94
N PRO A 161 -2.53 0.47 -4.65
CA PRO A 161 -1.13 0.11 -4.95
C PRO A 161 -0.31 1.23 -5.59
N GLU A 162 -0.90 2.01 -6.50
CA GLU A 162 -0.27 3.18 -7.14
C GLU A 162 0.07 4.31 -6.16
N ASP A 163 -0.56 4.33 -4.98
CA ASP A 163 -0.30 5.35 -3.97
C ASP A 163 0.96 5.03 -3.14
N VAL A 164 1.52 3.82 -3.22
CA VAL A 164 2.72 3.43 -2.44
C VAL A 164 3.95 4.19 -2.91
N ASN A 165 4.68 4.79 -1.95
CA ASN A 165 5.93 5.49 -2.22
C ASN A 165 7.13 4.53 -2.18
N TRP A 166 7.53 4.05 -3.35
CA TRP A 166 8.68 3.17 -3.53
C TRP A 166 10.06 3.85 -3.34
N ALA A 167 10.11 5.16 -3.11
CA ALA A 167 11.37 5.87 -2.85
C ALA A 167 11.78 5.89 -1.37
N ASP A 168 10.89 5.49 -0.47
CA ASP A 168 11.08 5.59 0.99
C ASP A 168 10.85 4.22 1.64
N GLY A 169 11.77 3.31 1.34
CA GLY A 169 11.78 1.95 1.87
C GLY A 169 12.50 1.87 3.21
N GLU A 170 11.91 1.14 4.14
CA GLU A 170 12.52 0.82 5.43
C GLU A 170 12.87 -0.67 5.49
N TYR A 171 13.99 -0.99 6.13
CA TYR A 171 14.31 -2.38 6.42
C TYR A 171 13.22 -3.00 7.28
N ALA A 172 12.65 -4.09 6.80
CA ALA A 172 11.53 -4.79 7.43
C ALA A 172 11.96 -6.11 8.03
N GLY A 173 12.97 -6.79 7.46
CA GLY A 173 13.27 -8.14 7.87
C GLY A 173 14.22 -8.91 6.96
N GLU A 174 14.30 -10.21 7.20
CA GLU A 174 15.07 -11.15 6.38
C GLU A 174 14.22 -12.35 5.96
N LEU A 175 14.57 -12.90 4.81
CA LEU A 175 14.02 -14.12 4.26
C LEU A 175 14.88 -15.31 4.68
N TYR A 176 14.28 -16.33 5.27
CA TYR A 176 14.91 -17.60 5.64
C TYR A 176 14.49 -18.74 4.70
#